data_AF-A0A9P0BD76-F1
#
_entry.id   AF-A0A9P0BD76-F1
#
_cell.length_a   1.000
_cell.length_b   1.000
_cell.length_c   1.000
_cell.angle_alpha   90.00
_cell.angle_beta   90.00
_cell.angle_gamma   90.00
#
_symmetry.space_group_name_H-M   'P 1'
#
loop_
_entity.id
_entity.type
_entity.pdbx_description
1 polymer ?
#
loop_
_entity_poly.entity_id
_entity_poly.type
_entity_poly.pdbx_seq_one_letter_code
_entity_poly.pdbx_strand_id
1 'polypeptide(L)'
;MKNADNEVKPVLIISSDGGPDENPRYRKVIAHAIGHFKKYDLDAIFIVTNTPGRSTFNRVEGRMAPLSRELTGVVLPHDSFGTHLDSSGRTVDVSLEENNFKKAGEILAEIWSAVCIDGHEVVAKYIDPNNDTSSVSDLPAEGWYTEHVRESQYLLQVVKCDDGDCCSPRRSALHMILHNRFLLPSYPITQVDGHPTIPNPEEHDGKSFAPFLIRYCLPIQPLHDFISCSTCGIYFSSITRAAEHRRAVHSALAAPARKVRPSRIVTRRATELLCASDNGLEWLYQNKVKEQMILLKITWTCWFQ
;
A
#
# COMPACT_ATOMS: atom_id res chain seq x y z
N MET A 1 19.77 -1.25 12.76
CA MET A 1 18.81 -0.11 12.71
C MET A 1 19.01 0.92 13.84
N LYS A 2 19.98 0.70 14.74
CA LYS A 2 20.27 1.60 15.84
C LYS A 2 21.50 2.48 15.54
N ASN A 3 21.63 3.63 16.18
CA ASN A 3 22.83 4.47 16.15
C ASN A 3 23.94 3.85 17.03
N ALA A 4 25.10 4.53 17.11
CA ALA A 4 26.22 4.10 17.95
C ALA A 4 25.83 4.00 19.44
N ASP A 5 24.83 4.78 19.86
CA ASP A 5 24.29 4.83 21.22
C ASP A 5 23.21 3.77 21.49
N ASN A 6 23.03 2.80 20.57
CA ASN A 6 22.06 1.71 20.66
C ASN A 6 20.58 2.17 20.69
N GLU A 7 20.30 3.39 20.24
CA GLU A 7 18.96 3.95 20.04
C GLU A 7 18.50 3.75 18.60
N VAL A 8 17.19 3.59 18.38
CA VAL A 8 16.65 3.49 17.01
C VAL A 8 16.89 4.81 16.28
N LYS A 9 17.41 4.72 15.04
CA LYS A 9 17.61 5.89 14.18
C LYS A 9 16.29 6.65 14.01
N PRO A 10 16.28 7.98 14.10
CA PRO A 10 15.04 8.77 14.12
C PRO A 10 14.29 8.77 12.78
N VAL A 11 14.97 8.48 11.67
CA VAL A 11 14.35 8.40 10.34
C VAL A 11 14.56 7.01 9.77
N LEU A 12 13.47 6.35 9.38
CA LEU A 12 13.49 5.05 8.71
C LEU A 12 12.98 5.18 7.28
N ILE A 13 13.73 4.61 6.33
CA ILE A 13 13.31 4.44 4.94
C ILE A 13 13.33 2.95 4.65
N ILE A 14 12.15 2.40 4.38
CA ILE A 14 11.92 0.98 4.14
C ILE A 14 11.54 0.81 2.68
N SER A 15 12.36 0.05 1.93
CA SER A 15 11.98 -0.43 0.60
C SER A 15 11.41 -1.83 0.76
N SER A 16 10.18 -2.04 0.31
CA SER A 16 9.54 -3.36 0.23
C SER A 16 9.45 -3.78 -1.24
N ASP A 17 9.45 -5.08 -1.45
CA ASP A 17 9.26 -5.70 -2.77
C ASP A 17 7.89 -5.29 -3.36
N GLY A 18 6.88 -5.10 -2.50
CA GLY A 18 5.56 -4.60 -2.91
C GLY A 18 4.65 -5.69 -3.48
N GLY A 19 4.77 -6.91 -2.95
CA GLY A 19 3.84 -7.98 -3.22
C GLY A 19 2.38 -7.57 -2.97
N PRO A 20 1.40 -8.30 -3.53
CA PRO A 20 -0.01 -7.94 -3.52
C PRO A 20 -0.60 -7.72 -2.13
N ASP A 21 0.05 -8.23 -1.07
CA ASP A 21 -0.34 -8.11 0.34
C ASP A 21 0.44 -7.06 1.15
N GLU A 22 1.50 -6.46 0.58
CA GLU A 22 2.47 -5.62 1.31
C GLU A 22 2.44 -4.15 0.88
N ASN A 23 1.48 -3.80 0.01
CA ASN A 23 1.40 -2.45 -0.52
C ASN A 23 1.27 -1.40 0.61
N PRO A 24 2.03 -0.28 0.57
CA PRO A 24 2.04 0.73 1.63
C PRO A 24 0.68 1.38 1.88
N ARG A 25 -0.24 1.34 0.91
CA ARG A 25 -1.60 1.90 1.03
C ARG A 25 -2.52 1.03 1.90
N TYR A 26 -2.12 -0.19 2.24
CA TYR A 26 -2.99 -1.08 3.00
C TYR A 26 -3.06 -0.68 4.46
N ARG A 27 -4.28 -0.69 4.99
CA ARG A 27 -4.58 -0.31 6.37
C ARG A 27 -3.68 -1.02 7.39
N LYS A 28 -3.40 -2.32 7.19
CA LYS A 28 -2.50 -3.08 8.09
C LYS A 28 -1.08 -2.50 8.11
N VAL A 29 -0.53 -2.17 6.95
CA VAL A 29 0.83 -1.63 6.80
C VAL A 29 0.91 -0.24 7.43
N ILE A 30 -0.10 0.59 7.18
CA ILE A 30 -0.20 1.94 7.75
C ILE A 30 -0.31 1.88 9.27
N ALA A 31 -1.14 0.99 9.80
CA ALA A 31 -1.28 0.79 11.24
C ALA A 31 0.04 0.36 11.90
N HIS A 32 0.75 -0.61 11.33
CA HIS A 32 2.06 -1.03 11.85
C HIS A 32 3.10 0.09 11.75
N ALA A 33 3.13 0.84 10.66
CA ALA A 33 4.01 1.98 10.49
C ALA A 33 3.76 3.04 11.58
N ILE A 34 2.49 3.41 11.82
CA ILE A 34 2.11 4.36 12.87
C ILE A 34 2.48 3.81 14.26
N GLY A 35 2.24 2.53 14.51
CA GLY A 35 2.60 1.87 15.76
C GLY A 35 4.11 1.95 16.03
N HIS A 36 4.94 1.66 15.03
CA HIS A 36 6.39 1.80 15.14
C HIS A 36 6.86 3.24 15.26
N PHE A 37 6.22 4.17 14.54
CA PHE A 37 6.50 5.59 14.60
C PHE A 37 6.36 6.11 16.04
N LYS A 38 5.26 5.76 16.70
CA LYS A 38 5.00 6.13 18.10
C LYS A 38 5.90 5.37 19.07
N LYS A 39 6.03 4.04 18.92
CA LYS A 39 6.79 3.19 19.83
C LYS A 39 8.27 3.57 19.94
N TYR A 40 8.87 3.97 18.82
CA TYR A 40 10.31 4.29 18.75
C TYR A 40 10.59 5.80 18.67
N ASP A 41 9.58 6.63 18.91
CA ASP A 41 9.65 8.09 18.82
C ASP A 41 10.39 8.58 17.57
N LEU A 42 9.95 8.09 16.41
CA LEU A 42 10.58 8.39 15.13
C LEU A 42 10.20 9.78 14.65
N ASP A 43 11.14 10.47 14.02
CA ASP A 43 10.87 11.72 13.33
C ASP A 43 10.14 11.48 12.01
N ALA A 44 10.49 10.39 11.32
CA ALA A 44 9.81 9.99 10.10
C ALA A 44 9.97 8.49 9.77
N ILE A 45 8.93 7.93 9.15
CA ILE A 45 8.96 6.65 8.44
C ILE A 45 8.54 6.88 6.99
N PHE A 46 9.33 6.36 6.06
CA PHE A 46 8.98 6.26 4.65
C PHE A 46 8.95 4.79 4.25
N ILE A 47 7.85 4.32 3.67
CA ILE A 47 7.75 2.97 3.11
C ILE A 47 7.49 3.09 1.61
N VAL A 48 8.41 2.56 0.81
CA VAL A 48 8.36 2.61 -0.66
C VAL A 48 8.28 1.21 -1.24
N THR A 49 7.49 1.06 -2.30
CA THR A 49 7.51 -0.14 -3.14
C THR A 49 7.68 0.24 -4.59
N ASN A 50 8.20 -0.69 -5.39
CA ASN A 50 8.25 -0.47 -6.83
C ASN A 50 6.86 -0.62 -7.45
N THR A 51 6.70 0.00 -8.62
CA THR A 51 5.49 -0.17 -9.41
C THR A 51 5.51 -1.53 -10.13
N PRO A 52 4.36 -2.15 -10.40
CA PRO A 52 4.29 -3.36 -11.22
C PRO A 52 5.02 -3.18 -12.56
N GLY A 53 5.72 -4.21 -13.03
CA GLY A 53 6.50 -4.17 -14.27
C GLY A 53 7.86 -3.46 -14.15
N ARG A 54 8.27 -3.05 -12.94
CA ARG A 54 9.62 -2.53 -12.64
C ARG A 54 10.45 -3.52 -11.81
N SER A 55 10.08 -4.81 -11.77
CA SER A 55 10.78 -5.86 -10.99
C SER A 55 12.28 -5.96 -11.31
N THR A 56 12.67 -5.72 -12.57
CA THR A 56 14.09 -5.64 -12.98
C THR A 56 14.88 -4.53 -12.28
N PHE A 57 14.21 -3.47 -11.81
CA PHE A 57 14.81 -2.38 -11.04
C PHE A 57 14.60 -2.55 -9.53
N ASN A 58 13.94 -3.64 -9.11
CA ASN A 58 13.65 -3.90 -7.72
C ASN A 58 14.91 -4.36 -6.99
N ARG A 59 15.58 -3.39 -6.37
CA ARG A 59 16.78 -3.64 -5.57
C ARG A 59 16.53 -4.63 -4.43
N VAL A 60 15.30 -4.73 -3.93
CA VAL A 60 14.95 -5.69 -2.87
C VAL A 60 14.97 -7.10 -3.44
N GLU A 61 14.25 -7.37 -4.54
CA GLU A 61 14.30 -8.67 -5.24
C GLU A 61 15.74 -9.05 -5.61
N GLY A 62 16.49 -8.11 -6.20
CA GLY A 62 17.88 -8.34 -6.60
C GLY A 62 18.81 -8.70 -5.43
N ARG A 63 18.64 -8.06 -4.26
CA ARG A 63 19.42 -8.37 -3.06
C ARG A 63 18.95 -9.64 -2.35
N MET A 64 17.67 -10.00 -2.49
CA MET A 64 17.10 -11.23 -1.93
C MET A 64 17.33 -12.45 -2.82
N ALA A 65 17.81 -12.28 -4.06
CA ALA A 65 18.09 -13.37 -5.00
C ALA A 65 18.87 -14.57 -4.42
N PRO A 66 19.88 -14.39 -3.53
CA PRO A 66 20.54 -15.52 -2.88
C PRO A 66 19.57 -16.42 -2.07
N LEU A 67 18.58 -15.84 -1.39
CA LEU A 67 17.59 -16.60 -0.62
C LEU A 67 16.73 -17.49 -1.51
N SER A 68 16.26 -16.94 -2.63
CA SER A 68 15.46 -17.71 -3.61
C SER A 68 16.29 -18.81 -4.27
N ARG A 69 17.58 -18.56 -4.51
CA ARG A 69 18.50 -19.54 -5.08
C ARG A 69 18.66 -20.75 -4.16
N GLU A 70 18.86 -20.55 -2.86
CA GLU A 70 18.99 -21.68 -1.91
C GLU A 70 17.70 -22.50 -1.76
N LEU A 71 16.54 -21.91 -2.07
CA LEU A 71 15.28 -22.65 -2.11
C LEU A 71 15.02 -23.39 -3.41
N THR A 72 15.82 -23.14 -4.45
CA THR A 72 15.61 -23.75 -5.76
C THR A 72 15.87 -25.25 -5.70
N GLY A 73 14.84 -26.05 -5.95
CA GLY A 73 14.92 -27.52 -5.90
C GLY A 73 14.78 -28.12 -4.50
N VAL A 74 14.49 -27.32 -3.47
CA VAL A 74 14.17 -27.84 -2.14
C VAL A 74 12.82 -28.54 -2.17
N VAL A 75 12.80 -29.82 -1.81
CA VAL A 75 11.58 -30.61 -1.61
C VAL A 75 11.40 -30.81 -0.11
N LEU A 76 10.36 -30.22 0.45
CA LEU A 76 10.04 -30.38 1.87
C LEU A 76 9.17 -31.62 2.08
N PRO A 77 9.55 -32.52 3.00
CA PRO A 77 8.71 -33.66 3.36
C PRO A 77 7.44 -33.16 4.07
N HIS A 78 6.28 -33.54 3.54
CA HIS A 78 4.97 -33.20 4.12
C HIS A 78 4.60 -34.07 5.33
N ASP A 79 5.36 -35.12 5.61
CA ASP A 79 5.08 -36.19 6.57
C ASP A 79 6.26 -36.47 7.50
N SER A 80 7.02 -35.43 7.87
CA SER A 80 8.20 -35.52 8.74
C SER A 80 7.97 -36.30 10.05
N PHE A 81 6.74 -36.28 10.57
CA PHE A 81 6.30 -37.00 11.79
C PHE A 81 5.31 -38.14 11.50
N GLY A 82 5.10 -38.49 10.22
CA GLY A 82 4.13 -39.45 9.75
C GLY A 82 3.03 -38.83 8.89
N THR A 83 2.29 -39.70 8.20
CA THR A 83 1.19 -39.27 7.33
C THR A 83 0.02 -38.72 8.14
N HIS A 84 -0.41 -37.51 7.81
CA HIS A 84 -1.59 -36.85 8.35
C HIS A 84 -2.75 -36.86 7.34
N LEU A 85 -2.56 -37.52 6.19
CA LEU A 85 -3.49 -37.54 5.06
C LEU A 85 -4.09 -38.93 4.86
N ASP A 86 -5.37 -38.98 4.46
CA ASP A 86 -6.01 -40.19 3.95
C ASP A 86 -5.55 -40.52 2.51
N SER A 87 -6.01 -41.66 1.97
CA SER A 87 -5.75 -42.06 0.59
C SER A 87 -6.30 -41.09 -0.47
N SER A 88 -7.12 -40.13 -0.06
CA SER A 88 -7.68 -39.08 -0.92
C SER A 88 -6.98 -37.73 -0.72
N GLY A 89 -5.90 -37.67 0.07
CA GLY A 89 -5.13 -36.45 0.33
C GLY A 89 -5.83 -35.46 1.27
N ARG A 90 -6.81 -35.91 2.06
CA ARG A 90 -7.49 -35.06 3.05
C ARG A 90 -6.87 -35.26 4.43
N THR A 91 -6.76 -34.18 5.18
CA THR A 91 -6.30 -34.22 6.57
C THR A 91 -7.21 -35.10 7.43
N VAL A 92 -6.61 -36.11 8.05
CA VAL A 92 -7.24 -36.96 9.08
C VAL A 92 -6.77 -36.59 10.48
N ASP A 93 -5.58 -36.00 10.61
CA ASP A 93 -5.01 -35.55 11.87
C ASP A 93 -4.48 -34.12 11.74
N VAL A 94 -5.29 -33.16 12.18
CA VAL A 94 -4.96 -31.73 12.14
C VAL A 94 -3.74 -31.41 13.00
N SER A 95 -3.61 -32.06 14.15
CA SER A 95 -2.48 -31.81 15.06
C SER A 95 -1.16 -32.29 14.46
N LEU A 96 -1.19 -33.41 13.74
CA LEU A 96 -0.03 -33.93 13.04
C LEU A 96 0.29 -33.10 11.78
N GLU A 97 -0.72 -32.60 11.07
CA GLU A 97 -0.54 -31.63 9.98
C GLU A 97 0.17 -30.37 10.46
N GLU A 98 -0.27 -29.77 11.57
CA GLU A 98 0.35 -28.57 12.16
C GLU A 98 1.82 -28.82 12.53
N ASN A 99 2.14 -29.96 13.15
CA ASN A 99 3.51 -30.31 13.48
C ASN A 99 4.39 -30.52 12.24
N ASN A 100 3.87 -31.20 11.21
CA ASN A 100 4.56 -31.37 9.93
C ASN A 100 4.80 -30.02 9.24
N PHE A 101 3.81 -29.13 9.24
CA PHE A 101 3.91 -27.80 8.66
C PHE A 101 4.93 -26.94 9.40
N LYS A 102 4.92 -26.97 10.74
CA LYS A 102 5.94 -26.32 11.57
C LYS A 102 7.34 -26.81 11.19
N LYS A 103 7.55 -28.12 11.05
CA LYS A 103 8.85 -28.68 10.68
C LYS A 103 9.32 -28.21 9.31
N ALA A 104 8.43 -28.15 8.33
CA ALA A 104 8.72 -27.60 7.01
C ALA A 104 9.16 -26.12 7.11
N GLY A 105 8.46 -25.31 7.91
CA GLY A 105 8.81 -23.92 8.17
C GLY A 105 10.16 -23.75 8.88
N GLU A 106 10.49 -24.61 9.85
CA GLU A 106 11.78 -24.62 10.54
C GLU A 106 12.93 -24.96 9.58
N ILE A 107 12.75 -25.93 8.68
CA ILE A 107 13.75 -26.27 7.65
C ILE A 107 13.99 -25.08 6.71
N LEU A 108 12.94 -24.39 6.27
CA LEU A 108 13.08 -23.17 5.45
C LEU A 108 13.83 -22.07 6.19
N ALA A 109 13.53 -21.86 7.47
CA ALA A 109 14.21 -20.89 8.30
C ALA A 109 15.70 -21.23 8.50
N GLU A 110 16.03 -22.51 8.64
CA GLU A 110 17.41 -22.99 8.72
C GLU A 110 18.18 -22.71 7.42
N ILE A 111 17.60 -23.08 6.27
CA ILE A 111 18.21 -22.83 4.95
C ILE A 111 18.49 -21.35 4.75
N TRP A 112 17.51 -20.48 5.01
CA TRP A 112 17.71 -19.03 4.88
C TRP A 112 18.71 -18.47 5.89
N SER A 113 18.76 -18.98 7.11
CA SER A 113 19.70 -18.49 8.13
C SER A 113 21.16 -18.85 7.82
N ALA A 114 21.40 -19.85 6.95
CA ALA A 114 22.74 -20.17 6.45
C ALA A 114 23.23 -19.18 5.38
N VAL A 115 22.37 -18.31 4.86
CA VAL A 115 22.71 -17.32 3.83
C VAL A 115 23.28 -16.05 4.45
N CYS A 116 24.26 -15.46 3.78
CA CYS A 116 24.80 -14.14 4.08
C CYS A 116 24.47 -13.18 2.93
N ILE A 117 23.89 -12.03 3.25
CA ILE A 117 23.56 -10.98 2.27
C ILE A 117 24.39 -9.74 2.61
N ASP A 118 25.25 -9.33 1.67
CA ASP A 118 26.13 -8.15 1.80
C ASP A 118 26.97 -8.16 3.09
N GLY A 119 27.49 -9.33 3.47
CA GLY A 119 28.30 -9.50 4.68
C GLY A 119 27.50 -9.51 6.00
N HIS A 120 26.16 -9.53 5.92
CA HIS A 120 25.27 -9.61 7.08
C HIS A 120 24.58 -10.97 7.10
N GLU A 121 24.63 -11.63 8.27
CA GLU A 121 23.92 -12.89 8.50
C GLU A 121 22.41 -12.69 8.37
N VAL A 122 21.75 -13.64 7.71
CA VAL A 122 20.30 -13.68 7.62
C VAL A 122 19.75 -14.34 8.88
N VAL A 123 18.74 -13.73 9.49
CA VAL A 123 18.01 -14.30 10.63
C VAL A 123 16.61 -14.65 10.16
N ALA A 124 16.35 -15.93 9.94
CA ALA A 124 15.03 -16.44 9.61
C ALA A 124 14.50 -17.33 10.75
N LYS A 125 13.21 -17.22 11.04
CA LYS A 125 12.54 -18.01 12.08
C LYS A 125 11.13 -18.37 11.62
N TYR A 126 10.73 -19.61 11.88
CA TYR A 126 9.33 -19.98 11.80
C TYR A 126 8.56 -19.27 12.93
N ILE A 127 7.42 -18.69 12.58
CA ILE A 127 6.49 -18.07 13.52
C ILE A 127 5.22 -18.90 13.50
N ASP A 128 4.84 -19.43 14.67
CA ASP A 128 3.58 -20.11 14.86
C ASP A 128 2.43 -19.09 14.70
N PRO A 129 1.44 -19.34 13.82
CA PRO A 129 0.29 -18.44 13.62
C PRO A 129 -0.46 -18.12 14.92
N ASN A 130 -0.50 -19.06 15.88
CA ASN A 130 -1.17 -18.86 17.17
C ASN A 130 -0.37 -17.94 18.11
N ASN A 131 0.95 -17.84 17.90
CA ASN A 131 1.84 -16.92 18.61
C ASN A 131 2.06 -15.61 17.85
N ASP A 132 1.36 -15.39 16.74
CA ASP A 132 1.45 -14.13 16.01
C ASP A 132 0.77 -13.01 16.81
N THR A 133 1.58 -12.34 17.63
CA THR A 133 1.18 -11.14 18.38
C THR A 133 1.01 -9.90 17.50
N SER A 134 1.05 -10.03 16.17
CA SER A 134 0.78 -8.94 15.23
C SER A 134 -0.70 -8.55 15.22
N SER A 135 -1.21 -8.08 16.35
CA SER A 135 -2.48 -7.37 16.39
C SER A 135 -2.31 -6.10 15.54
N VAL A 136 -3.07 -6.00 14.45
CA VAL A 136 -3.14 -4.77 13.68
C VAL A 136 -3.72 -3.71 14.61
N SER A 137 -2.89 -2.75 15.01
CA SER A 137 -3.35 -1.64 15.85
C SER A 137 -4.43 -0.86 15.10
N ASP A 138 -5.41 -0.35 15.83
CA ASP A 138 -6.38 0.55 15.22
C ASP A 138 -5.68 1.82 14.71
N LEU A 139 -6.21 2.33 13.60
CA LEU A 139 -5.76 3.61 13.07
C LEU A 139 -6.12 4.72 14.08
N PRO A 140 -5.25 5.72 14.24
CA PRO A 140 -5.51 6.86 15.12
C PRO A 140 -6.70 7.68 14.61
N ALA A 141 -7.15 8.63 15.45
CA ALA A 141 -8.16 9.61 15.05
C ALA A 141 -7.75 10.36 13.76
N GLU A 142 -8.73 10.67 12.92
CA GLU A 142 -8.53 11.24 11.59
C GLU A 142 -7.72 12.55 11.60
N GLY A 143 -7.88 13.38 12.63
CA GLY A 143 -7.11 14.63 12.78
C GLY A 143 -5.61 14.35 12.91
N TRP A 144 -5.23 13.39 13.77
CA TRP A 144 -3.83 12.97 13.90
C TRP A 144 -3.34 12.35 12.59
N TYR A 145 -4.16 11.48 11.98
CA TYR A 145 -3.82 10.82 10.71
C TYR A 145 -3.53 11.85 9.59
N THR A 146 -4.42 12.81 9.41
CA THR A 146 -4.30 13.88 8.40
C THR A 146 -3.08 14.75 8.66
N GLU A 147 -2.71 14.99 9.92
CA GLU A 147 -1.57 15.82 10.26
C GLU A 147 -0.22 15.11 10.02
N HIS A 148 -0.16 13.79 10.19
CA HIS A 148 1.08 13.02 10.22
C HIS A 148 1.29 12.11 9.02
N VAL A 149 0.24 11.74 8.28
CA VAL A 149 0.30 10.68 7.26
C VAL A 149 0.10 11.25 5.87
N ARG A 150 0.97 10.88 4.93
CA ARG A 150 0.75 11.04 3.49
C ARG A 150 0.89 9.70 2.81
N GLU A 151 -0.05 9.36 1.96
CA GLU A 151 -0.11 8.09 1.25
C GLU A 151 -0.28 8.30 -0.25
N SER A 152 0.41 7.47 -1.02
CA SER A 152 0.21 7.29 -2.45
C SER A 152 0.15 5.80 -2.75
N GLN A 153 -0.02 5.44 -4.02
CA GLN A 153 -0.07 4.04 -4.45
C GLN A 153 1.21 3.24 -4.11
N TYR A 154 2.36 3.91 -3.96
CA TYR A 154 3.68 3.28 -3.83
C TYR A 154 4.54 3.88 -2.72
N LEU A 155 4.02 4.85 -1.98
CA LEU A 155 4.75 5.55 -0.92
C LEU A 155 3.81 5.83 0.25
N LEU A 156 4.23 5.43 1.45
CA LEU A 156 3.67 5.87 2.72
C LEU A 156 4.70 6.75 3.43
N GLN A 157 4.23 7.84 4.03
CA GLN A 157 5.03 8.76 4.83
C GLN A 157 4.30 9.00 6.15
N VAL A 158 4.99 8.82 7.26
CA VAL A 158 4.54 9.21 8.60
C VAL A 158 5.59 10.13 9.18
N VAL A 159 5.26 11.38 9.49
CA VAL A 159 6.26 12.42 9.87
C VAL A 159 5.76 13.25 11.05
N LYS A 160 6.64 13.57 12.00
CA LYS A 160 6.32 14.42 13.17
C LYS A 160 5.86 15.82 12.76
N CYS A 161 4.81 16.33 13.40
CA CYS A 161 4.43 17.73 13.33
C CYS A 161 5.35 18.64 14.16
N ASP A 162 5.11 19.95 14.05
CA ASP A 162 5.82 20.98 14.83
C ASP A 162 5.09 21.35 16.13
N ASP A 163 3.91 20.74 16.37
CA ASP A 163 3.13 20.93 17.58
C ASP A 163 3.76 20.12 18.73
N GLY A 164 4.30 20.84 19.72
CA GLY A 164 4.95 20.26 20.90
C GLY A 164 3.99 19.57 21.87
N ASP A 165 2.69 19.84 21.79
CA ASP A 165 1.67 19.10 22.53
C ASP A 165 1.34 17.75 21.87
N CYS A 166 1.69 17.60 20.58
CA CYS A 166 1.42 16.40 19.80
C CYS A 166 2.64 15.49 19.62
N CYS A 167 3.80 16.05 19.29
CA CYS A 167 5.04 15.32 19.01
C CYS A 167 6.18 15.78 19.92
N SER A 168 7.05 14.85 20.31
CA SER A 168 8.31 15.19 20.97
C SER A 168 9.26 15.93 20.02
N PRO A 169 10.29 16.64 20.54
CA PRO A 169 11.28 17.30 19.72
C PRO A 169 11.90 16.37 18.67
N ARG A 170 12.14 16.90 17.47
CA ARG A 170 12.80 16.16 16.39
C ARG A 170 14.25 15.85 16.75
N ARG A 171 14.66 14.62 16.52
CA ARG A 171 16.03 14.13 16.72
C ARG A 171 16.91 14.27 15.46
N SER A 172 16.34 14.65 14.32
CA SER A 172 16.98 14.71 13.01
C SER A 172 16.81 16.05 12.30
N ALA A 173 17.76 16.35 11.41
CA ALA A 173 17.75 17.52 10.54
C ALA A 173 16.87 17.34 9.28
N LEU A 174 15.99 16.33 9.22
CA LEU A 174 15.19 16.05 8.03
C LEU A 174 14.35 17.26 7.58
N HIS A 175 13.87 18.07 8.52
CA HIS A 175 13.12 19.29 8.28
C HIS A 175 13.92 20.39 7.53
N MET A 176 15.25 20.31 7.52
CA MET A 176 16.09 21.20 6.70
C MET A 176 16.02 20.86 5.20
N ILE A 177 15.64 19.63 4.87
CA ILE A 177 15.48 19.15 3.49
C ILE A 177 14.00 19.11 3.10
N LEU A 178 13.14 18.73 4.04
CA LEU A 178 11.69 18.68 3.87
C LEU A 178 11.04 19.73 4.76
N HIS A 179 11.10 21.00 4.33
CA HIS A 179 10.51 22.11 5.10
C HIS A 179 9.02 21.90 5.37
N ASN A 180 8.30 21.32 4.40
CA ASN A 180 6.88 21.00 4.51
C ASN A 180 6.63 19.59 5.09
N ARG A 181 7.62 19.00 5.77
CA ARG A 181 7.65 17.67 6.40
C ARG A 181 7.56 16.47 5.45
N PHE A 182 6.78 16.58 4.38
CA PHE A 182 6.49 15.50 3.46
C PHE A 182 7.18 15.68 2.11
N LEU A 183 7.47 14.57 1.45
CA LEU A 183 7.83 14.56 0.04
C LEU A 183 6.62 15.02 -0.79
N LEU A 184 6.92 15.88 -1.76
CA LEU A 184 5.97 16.31 -2.77
C LEU A 184 5.52 15.10 -3.61
N PRO A 185 4.23 15.04 -3.99
CA PRO A 185 3.74 14.01 -4.88
C PRO A 185 4.52 14.04 -6.20
N SER A 186 4.61 12.89 -6.85
CA SER A 186 5.20 12.84 -8.19
C SER A 186 4.22 13.39 -9.21
N TYR A 187 4.56 14.55 -9.79
CA TYR A 187 3.83 15.13 -10.91
C TYR A 187 4.74 15.32 -12.12
N PRO A 188 4.19 15.17 -13.33
CA PRO A 188 4.88 15.52 -14.54
C PRO A 188 5.08 17.04 -14.64
N ILE A 189 6.15 17.43 -15.33
CA ILE A 189 6.43 18.83 -15.65
C ILE A 189 6.69 18.91 -17.14
N THR A 190 5.93 19.75 -17.82
CA THR A 190 6.14 20.14 -19.21
C THR A 190 6.51 21.62 -19.26
N GLN A 191 6.89 22.12 -20.44
CA GLN A 191 7.08 23.55 -20.67
C GLN A 191 6.02 24.05 -21.64
N VAL A 192 5.32 25.11 -21.25
CA VAL A 192 4.39 25.85 -22.11
C VAL A 192 4.88 27.30 -22.11
N ASP A 193 5.15 27.85 -23.29
CA ASP A 193 5.67 29.21 -23.47
C ASP A 193 6.94 29.51 -22.63
N GLY A 194 7.80 28.50 -22.43
CA GLY A 194 9.03 28.61 -21.64
C GLY A 194 8.83 28.52 -20.12
N HIS A 195 7.59 28.36 -19.65
CA HIS A 195 7.27 28.21 -18.23
C HIS A 195 6.99 26.75 -17.86
N PRO A 196 7.57 26.24 -16.75
CA PRO A 196 7.25 24.93 -16.22
C PRO A 196 5.79 24.83 -15.78
N THR A 197 5.04 23.89 -16.36
CA THR A 197 3.62 23.69 -16.10
C THR A 197 3.34 22.20 -15.86
N ILE A 198 2.28 21.89 -15.09
CA ILE A 198 1.80 20.51 -14.93
C ILE A 198 0.77 20.26 -16.05
N PRO A 199 1.03 19.31 -16.97
CA PRO A 199 0.07 19.00 -18.03
C PRO A 199 -1.21 18.37 -17.46
N ASN A 200 -2.29 18.43 -18.24
CA ASN A 200 -3.50 17.69 -17.87
C ASN A 200 -3.21 16.18 -17.82
N PRO A 201 -3.89 15.40 -16.96
CA PRO A 201 -3.66 13.94 -16.87
C PRO A 201 -3.80 13.20 -18.20
N GLU A 202 -4.67 13.70 -19.09
CA GLU A 202 -4.91 13.15 -20.43
C GLU A 202 -3.76 13.42 -21.41
N GLU A 203 -2.95 14.45 -21.14
CA GLU A 203 -1.83 14.89 -21.97
C GLU A 203 -0.50 14.26 -21.54
N HIS A 204 -0.51 13.47 -20.45
CA HIS A 204 0.70 12.90 -19.87
C HIS A 204 0.77 11.38 -20.02
N ASP A 205 1.95 10.86 -20.37
CA ASP A 205 2.18 9.43 -20.63
C ASP A 205 2.09 8.52 -19.39
N GLY A 206 1.96 9.13 -18.20
CA GLY A 206 1.93 8.46 -16.89
C GLY A 206 3.25 7.78 -16.49
N LYS A 207 4.31 7.92 -17.28
CA LYS A 207 5.59 7.21 -17.16
C LYS A 207 6.75 8.14 -16.83
N SER A 208 6.66 9.42 -17.18
CA SER A 208 7.75 10.39 -17.09
C SER A 208 7.49 11.42 -16.00
N PHE A 209 8.24 11.37 -14.88
CA PHE A 209 8.08 12.34 -13.79
C PHE A 209 9.36 13.15 -13.61
N ALA A 210 9.19 14.44 -13.30
CA ALA A 210 10.33 15.27 -12.94
C ALA A 210 11.03 14.71 -11.68
N PRO A 211 12.37 14.68 -11.63
CA PRO A 211 13.13 14.31 -10.44
C PRO A 211 12.71 15.12 -9.21
N PHE A 212 12.81 14.51 -8.04
CA PHE A 212 12.44 15.15 -6.77
C PHE A 212 13.07 16.53 -6.59
N LEU A 213 14.37 16.67 -6.83
CA LEU A 213 15.07 17.96 -6.68
C LEU A 213 14.52 19.04 -7.61
N ILE A 214 14.15 18.69 -8.85
CA ILE A 214 13.54 19.64 -9.78
C ILE A 214 12.17 20.08 -9.26
N ARG A 215 11.34 19.14 -8.81
CA ARG A 215 10.02 19.46 -8.22
C ARG A 215 10.15 20.30 -6.95
N TYR A 216 11.17 20.05 -6.14
CA TYR A 216 11.41 20.76 -4.89
C TYR A 216 11.87 22.20 -5.13
N CYS A 217 12.70 22.44 -6.14
CA CYS A 217 13.19 23.77 -6.48
C CYS A 217 12.18 24.62 -7.27
N LEU A 218 11.18 24.00 -7.88
CA LEU A 218 10.17 24.70 -8.67
C LEU A 218 8.96 25.07 -7.80
N PRO A 219 8.53 26.35 -7.76
CA PRO A 219 7.38 26.80 -6.98
C PRO A 219 6.05 26.44 -7.66
N ILE A 220 5.93 25.22 -8.18
CA ILE A 220 4.73 24.74 -8.86
C ILE A 220 3.89 24.00 -7.83
N GLN A 221 2.74 24.57 -7.47
CA GLN A 221 1.78 23.85 -6.66
C GLN A 221 1.02 22.85 -7.55
N PRO A 222 1.01 21.55 -7.20
CA PRO A 222 0.21 20.57 -7.92
C PRO A 222 -1.28 20.85 -7.71
N LEU A 223 -1.92 21.49 -8.69
CA LEU A 223 -3.38 21.44 -8.83
C LEU A 223 -3.72 20.00 -9.25
N HIS A 224 -4.06 19.14 -8.30
CA HIS A 224 -4.53 17.78 -8.59
C HIS A 224 -5.98 17.66 -8.14
N ASP A 225 -6.92 17.88 -9.07
CA ASP A 225 -8.36 17.72 -8.82
C ASP A 225 -8.77 16.26 -8.56
N PHE A 226 -7.88 15.28 -8.80
CA PHE A 226 -8.23 13.86 -8.74
C PHE A 226 -7.95 13.16 -7.40
N ILE A 227 -6.87 13.47 -6.67
CA ILE A 227 -6.50 12.75 -5.43
C ILE A 227 -6.10 13.66 -4.28
N SER A 228 -6.24 14.97 -4.44
CA SER A 228 -6.02 15.94 -3.38
C SER A 228 -7.33 16.49 -2.81
N CYS A 229 -7.28 16.95 -1.56
CA CYS A 229 -8.35 17.71 -0.97
C CYS A 229 -8.34 19.13 -1.54
N SER A 230 -9.43 19.55 -2.19
CA SER A 230 -9.56 20.90 -2.72
C SER A 230 -9.57 22.00 -1.66
N THR A 231 -9.83 21.65 -0.39
CA THR A 231 -9.88 22.62 0.73
C THR A 231 -8.51 22.85 1.37
N CYS A 232 -7.68 21.81 1.51
CA CYS A 232 -6.41 21.88 2.25
C CYS A 232 -5.18 21.41 1.45
N GLY A 233 -5.34 20.99 0.20
CA GLY A 233 -4.25 20.59 -0.69
C GLY A 233 -3.57 19.25 -0.38
N ILE A 234 -4.02 18.54 0.67
CA ILE A 234 -3.46 17.23 1.06
C ILE A 234 -3.78 16.18 0.00
N TYR A 235 -2.78 15.40 -0.43
CA TYR A 235 -2.93 14.31 -1.39
C TYR A 235 -3.09 12.94 -0.72
N PHE A 236 -3.76 12.01 -1.42
CA PHE A 236 -4.12 10.69 -0.92
C PHE A 236 -3.84 9.58 -1.94
N SER A 237 -3.87 8.32 -1.47
CA SER A 237 -3.67 7.14 -2.32
C SER A 237 -4.83 6.87 -3.28
N SER A 238 -6.01 7.43 -3.01
CA SER A 238 -7.22 7.24 -3.83
C SER A 238 -8.23 8.38 -3.64
N ILE A 239 -9.14 8.52 -4.63
CA ILE A 239 -10.31 9.41 -4.56
C ILE A 239 -11.17 9.12 -3.31
N THR A 240 -11.32 7.84 -2.95
CA THR A 240 -12.10 7.40 -1.79
C THR A 240 -11.52 7.95 -0.48
N ARG A 241 -10.20 7.83 -0.30
CA ARG A 241 -9.50 8.37 0.88
C ARG A 241 -9.61 9.89 0.95
N ALA A 242 -9.43 10.58 -0.18
CA ALA A 242 -9.65 12.03 -0.24
C ALA A 242 -11.08 12.41 0.13
N ALA A 243 -12.09 11.63 -0.27
CA ALA A 243 -13.49 11.86 0.07
C ALA A 243 -13.83 11.56 1.55
N GLU A 244 -13.17 10.58 2.17
CA GLU A 244 -13.29 10.30 3.61
C GLU A 244 -12.68 11.43 4.44
N HIS A 245 -11.47 11.86 4.10
CA HIS A 245 -10.84 13.03 4.72
C HIS A 245 -11.73 14.28 4.61
N ARG A 246 -12.27 14.60 3.42
CA ARG A 246 -13.20 15.74 3.26
C ARG A 246 -14.44 15.63 4.15
N ARG A 247 -14.98 14.42 4.32
CA ARG A 247 -16.11 14.16 5.22
C ARG A 247 -15.75 14.37 6.69
N ALA A 248 -14.62 13.86 7.12
CA ALA A 248 -14.24 13.90 8.52
C ALA A 248 -13.69 15.26 8.97
N VAL A 249 -12.95 15.96 8.11
CA VAL A 249 -12.19 17.17 8.48
C VAL A 249 -12.90 18.46 8.04
N HIS A 250 -13.62 18.43 6.91
CA HIS A 250 -14.20 19.64 6.32
C HIS A 250 -15.73 19.67 6.34
N SER A 251 -16.40 18.55 6.65
CA SER A 251 -17.88 18.49 6.61
C SER A 251 -18.54 18.82 7.95
N ALA A 252 -18.10 19.91 8.59
CA ALA A 252 -18.88 20.54 9.65
C ALA A 252 -20.14 21.29 9.11
N LEU A 253 -20.32 21.39 7.78
CA LEU A 253 -21.41 22.16 7.16
C LEU A 253 -21.95 21.49 5.88
N ALA A 254 -22.62 20.33 5.97
CA ALA A 254 -23.55 19.91 4.92
C ALA A 254 -24.53 18.86 5.44
N ALA A 255 -25.81 19.23 5.53
CA ALA A 255 -26.90 18.26 5.72
C ALA A 255 -26.87 17.20 4.60
N PRO A 256 -27.18 15.92 4.89
CA PRO A 256 -27.06 14.87 3.90
C PRO A 256 -28.12 15.06 2.80
N ALA A 257 -27.68 15.45 1.60
CA ALA A 257 -28.47 15.30 0.40
C ALA A 257 -28.67 13.80 0.14
N ARG A 258 -29.92 13.36 0.09
CA ARG A 258 -30.33 11.97 -0.17
C ARG A 258 -29.78 11.53 -1.54
N LYS A 259 -28.66 10.79 -1.53
CA LYS A 259 -28.07 10.20 -2.74
C LYS A 259 -28.94 9.03 -3.21
N VAL A 260 -29.54 9.16 -4.39
CA VAL A 260 -30.17 8.04 -5.11
C VAL A 260 -29.06 7.28 -5.86
N ARG A 261 -28.90 5.98 -5.61
CA ARG A 261 -27.92 5.15 -6.33
C ARG A 261 -28.46 4.78 -7.72
N PRO A 262 -27.64 4.90 -8.79
CA PRO A 262 -28.05 4.47 -10.12
C PRO A 262 -28.08 2.94 -10.22
N SER A 263 -29.08 2.39 -10.91
CA SER A 263 -29.29 0.96 -11.09
C SER A 263 -28.21 0.33 -11.99
N ARG A 264 -27.69 -0.84 -11.61
CA ARG A 264 -26.65 -1.58 -12.34
C ARG A 264 -27.27 -2.59 -13.30
N ILE A 265 -26.91 -2.56 -14.59
CA ILE A 265 -27.39 -3.54 -15.58
C ILE A 265 -26.66 -4.88 -15.37
N VAL A 266 -27.42 -5.95 -15.21
CA VAL A 266 -26.94 -7.33 -14.96
C VAL A 266 -26.93 -8.15 -16.25
N THR A 267 -27.97 -8.05 -17.08
CA THR A 267 -28.04 -8.73 -18.39
C THR A 267 -29.01 -8.02 -19.34
N ARG A 268 -28.98 -8.38 -20.64
CA ARG A 268 -29.80 -7.77 -21.70
C ARG A 268 -30.54 -8.85 -22.50
N ARG A 269 -31.80 -8.59 -22.90
CA ARG A 269 -32.53 -9.40 -23.89
C ARG A 269 -33.39 -8.50 -24.77
N ALA A 270 -33.30 -8.64 -26.09
CA ALA A 270 -34.02 -7.81 -27.05
C ALA A 270 -34.03 -6.30 -26.69
N THR A 271 -35.18 -5.76 -26.26
CA THR A 271 -35.36 -4.35 -25.87
C THR A 271 -35.43 -4.10 -24.35
N GLU A 272 -35.12 -5.12 -23.53
CA GLU A 272 -35.20 -5.10 -22.07
C GLU A 272 -33.83 -5.32 -21.40
N LEU A 273 -33.64 -4.66 -20.27
CA LEU A 273 -32.43 -4.68 -19.43
C LEU A 273 -32.81 -5.18 -18.03
N LEU A 274 -32.12 -6.20 -17.52
CA LEU A 274 -32.25 -6.59 -16.11
C LEU A 274 -31.36 -5.68 -15.27
N CYS A 275 -31.95 -4.87 -14.41
CA CYS A 275 -31.27 -3.89 -13.57
C CYS A 275 -31.34 -4.28 -12.09
N ALA A 276 -30.20 -4.28 -11.42
CA ALA A 276 -30.08 -4.41 -9.97
C ALA A 276 -30.17 -3.02 -9.33
N SER A 277 -31.10 -2.86 -8.40
CA SER A 277 -31.27 -1.69 -7.54
C SER A 277 -31.24 -2.10 -6.07
N ASP A 278 -31.32 -1.13 -5.16
CA ASP A 278 -31.43 -1.40 -3.72
C ASP A 278 -32.72 -2.18 -3.36
N ASN A 279 -33.70 -2.24 -4.27
CA ASN A 279 -34.95 -2.99 -4.11
C ASN A 279 -34.95 -4.38 -4.81
N GLY A 280 -33.80 -4.82 -5.36
CA GLY A 280 -33.67 -6.11 -6.04
C GLY A 280 -33.50 -5.99 -7.56
N LEU A 281 -33.76 -7.09 -8.26
CA LEU A 281 -33.60 -7.23 -9.72
C LEU A 281 -34.92 -6.94 -10.44
N GLU A 282 -34.90 -6.01 -11.39
CA GLU A 282 -36.09 -5.61 -12.17
C GLU A 282 -35.77 -5.50 -13.66
N TRP A 283 -36.68 -5.92 -14.52
CA TRP A 283 -36.57 -5.75 -15.97
C TRP A 283 -37.10 -4.38 -16.40
N LEU A 284 -36.27 -3.58 -17.07
CA LEU A 284 -36.59 -2.25 -17.56
C LEU A 284 -36.41 -2.18 -19.08
N TYR A 285 -37.32 -1.49 -19.77
CA TYR A 285 -37.15 -1.21 -21.20
C TYR A 285 -35.97 -0.26 -21.45
N GLN A 286 -35.20 -0.54 -22.49
CA GLN A 286 -33.97 0.18 -22.82
C GLN A 286 -34.18 1.70 -22.97
N ASN A 287 -35.34 2.12 -23.48
CA ASN A 287 -35.71 3.53 -23.64
C ASN A 287 -35.98 4.28 -22.32
N LYS A 288 -36.14 3.56 -21.19
CA LYS A 288 -36.35 4.14 -19.86
C LYS A 288 -35.06 4.27 -19.04
N VAL A 289 -33.94 3.73 -19.53
CA VAL A 289 -32.64 3.79 -18.84
C VAL A 289 -31.78 4.88 -19.50
N LYS A 290 -31.43 5.95 -18.75
CA LYS A 290 -30.44 6.94 -19.21
C LYS A 290 -29.06 6.28 -19.21
N GLU A 291 -28.60 5.82 -20.36
CA GLU A 291 -27.26 5.21 -20.50
C GLU A 291 -26.15 6.24 -20.19
N GLN A 292 -25.45 6.07 -19.06
CA GLN A 292 -24.05 6.47 -18.95
C GLN A 292 -23.22 5.22 -19.27
N MET A 293 -22.68 5.17 -20.50
CA MET A 293 -21.82 4.07 -20.95
C MET A 293 -20.55 3.99 -20.10
N ILE A 294 -20.45 2.98 -19.24
CA ILE A 294 -19.16 2.47 -18.75
C ILE A 294 -18.90 1.16 -19.49
N LEU A 295 -18.10 1.24 -20.55
CA LEU A 295 -17.68 0.09 -21.34
C LEU A 295 -16.52 -0.59 -20.61
N LEU A 296 -16.79 -1.66 -19.87
CA LEU A 296 -15.76 -2.54 -19.30
C LEU A 296 -15.29 -3.50 -20.39
N LYS A 297 -14.15 -3.20 -21.03
CA LYS A 297 -13.38 -4.19 -21.79
C LYS A 297 -12.69 -5.13 -20.79
N ILE A 298 -13.20 -6.35 -20.67
CA ILE A 298 -12.50 -7.44 -19.98
C ILE A 298 -11.49 -8.01 -20.97
N THR A 299 -10.21 -7.93 -20.63
CA THR A 299 -9.13 -8.59 -21.37
C THR A 299 -8.63 -9.73 -20.50
N TRP A 300 -8.70 -10.96 -21.02
CA TRP A 300 -8.14 -12.15 -20.39
C TRP A 300 -6.67 -12.30 -20.79
N THR A 301 -5.80 -12.61 -19.84
CA THR A 301 -4.48 -13.18 -20.13
C THR A 301 -4.16 -14.33 -19.18
N CYS A 302 -3.92 -15.50 -19.79
CA CYS A 302 -3.52 -16.76 -19.18
C CYS A 302 -2.15 -16.67 -18.51
N TRP A 303 -1.96 -17.46 -17.46
CA TRP A 303 -0.64 -17.92 -17.02
C TRP A 303 -0.45 -19.35 -17.55
N PHE A 304 0.60 -19.57 -18.34
CA PHE A 304 1.14 -20.91 -18.58
C PHE A 304 2.21 -21.21 -17.51
N GLN A 305 2.29 -22.51 -17.19
CA GLN A 305 3.04 -23.18 -16.13
C GLN A 305 4.47 -22.69 -15.90
#